data_AF-A0AAN8Y0R1-F1
#
_entry.id   AF-A0AAN8Y0R1-F1
#
_cell.length_a   1.000
_cell.length_b   1.000
_cell.length_c   1.000
_cell.angle_alpha   90.00
_cell.angle_beta   90.00
_cell.angle_gamma   90.00
#
_symmetry.space_group_name_H-M   'P 1'
#
loop_
_entity.id
_entity.type
_entity.pdbx_description
1 polymer ?
#
loop_
_entity_poly.entity_id
_entity_poly.type
_entity_poly.pdbx_seq_one_letter_code
_entity_poly.pdbx_strand_id
1 'polypeptide(L)'
;MNTLDGIIDTVSAVHPILPLLMLMKSHGRKLVAGSCIGGMKETQEMLDFAAKHNITLDVDAVPMYYVNTTLESLLKSDVKYRFVLDVGKPLNKK
;
A
#
# COMPACT_ATOMS: atom_id res chain seq x y z
N MET A 1 -30.91 0.28 -17.90
CA MET A 1 -30.31 1.63 -17.76
C MET A 1 -29.81 1.87 -16.33
N ASN A 2 -29.25 0.84 -15.64
CA ASN A 2 -29.05 0.83 -14.18
C ASN A 2 -27.63 0.44 -13.73
N THR A 3 -26.61 0.58 -14.59
CA THR A 3 -25.25 0.10 -14.30
C THR A 3 -24.33 1.25 -13.88
N LEU A 4 -23.64 1.09 -12.76
CA LEU A 4 -22.61 2.02 -12.30
C LEU A 4 -21.42 2.01 -13.28
N ASP A 5 -20.92 3.18 -13.67
CA ASP A 5 -19.92 3.30 -14.74
C ASP A 5 -18.49 3.12 -14.22
N GLY A 6 -18.25 3.28 -12.91
CA GLY A 6 -16.98 2.96 -12.28
C GLY A 6 -16.85 3.45 -10.83
N ILE A 7 -16.01 2.78 -10.04
CA ILE A 7 -15.64 3.16 -8.67
C ILE A 7 -14.17 3.57 -8.67
N ILE A 8 -13.87 4.71 -8.06
CA ILE A 8 -12.52 5.17 -7.77
C ILE A 8 -12.34 5.07 -6.26
N ASP A 9 -11.51 4.13 -5.81
CA ASP A 9 -11.15 4.00 -4.40
C ASP A 9 -9.74 4.56 -4.19
N THR A 10 -9.63 5.57 -3.33
CA THR A 10 -8.35 6.20 -3.00
C THR A 10 -7.87 5.72 -1.63
N VAL A 11 -6.63 5.23 -1.57
CA VAL A 11 -5.93 4.99 -0.30
C VAL A 11 -5.33 6.28 0.26
N SER A 12 -4.84 6.24 1.51
CA SER A 12 -4.22 7.39 2.17
C SER A 12 -3.00 7.91 1.41
N ALA A 13 -3.22 8.97 0.62
CA ALA A 13 -2.19 9.77 -0.01
C ALA A 13 -2.72 11.20 -0.20
N VAL A 14 -1.81 12.15 -0.35
CA VAL A 14 -2.17 13.55 -0.58
C VAL A 14 -2.43 13.74 -2.07
N HIS A 15 -3.69 14.02 -2.42
CA HIS A 15 -4.12 14.24 -3.79
C HIS A 15 -4.86 15.58 -3.91
N PRO A 16 -4.68 16.35 -4.99
CA PRO A 16 -5.52 17.51 -5.26
C PRO A 16 -6.97 17.06 -5.52
N ILE A 17 -7.94 17.74 -4.89
CA ILE A 17 -9.36 17.37 -4.96
C ILE A 17 -9.97 17.71 -6.33
N LEU A 18 -9.54 18.81 -6.95
CA LEU A 18 -10.13 19.30 -8.20
C LEU A 18 -10.08 18.27 -9.35
N PRO A 19 -8.95 17.58 -9.63
CA PRO A 19 -8.92 16.51 -10.62
C PRO A 19 -9.90 15.37 -10.33
N LEU A 20 -10.05 14.96 -9.06
CA LEU A 20 -11.00 13.91 -8.68
C LEU A 20 -12.45 14.34 -8.92
N LEU A 21 -12.79 15.60 -8.62
CA LEU A 21 -14.11 16.17 -8.93
C LEU A 21 -14.34 16.30 -10.44
N MET A 22 -13.32 16.65 -11.23
CA MET A 22 -13.45 16.73 -12.70
C MET A 22 -13.74 15.36 -13.34
N LEU A 23 -13.35 14.25 -12.69
CA LEU A 23 -13.70 12.89 -13.14
C LEU A 23 -15.19 12.57 -12.94
N MET A 24 -15.86 13.28 -12.04
CA MET A 24 -17.31 13.23 -11.79
C MET A 24 -18.03 14.01 -12.88
N LYS A 25 -18.14 13.40 -14.06
CA LYS A 25 -18.88 13.97 -15.21
C LYS A 25 -20.38 14.05 -14.88
N SER A 26 -21.05 15.08 -15.36
CA SER A 26 -22.50 15.29 -15.18
C SER A 26 -23.39 14.12 -15.67
N HIS A 27 -22.89 13.33 -16.62
CA HIS A 27 -23.59 12.16 -17.17
C HIS A 27 -22.89 10.83 -16.82
N GLY A 28 -21.92 10.85 -15.89
CA GLY A 28 -21.21 9.66 -15.44
C GLY A 28 -21.72 9.21 -14.07
N ARG A 29 -22.18 7.96 -13.96
CA ARG A 29 -22.56 7.33 -12.69
C ARG A 29 -21.30 6.74 -12.03
N LYS A 30 -20.47 7.61 -11.47
CA LYS A 30 -19.22 7.23 -10.80
C LYS A 30 -19.29 7.48 -9.30
N LEU A 31 -18.57 6.67 -8.53
CA LEU A 31 -18.41 6.83 -7.08
C LEU A 31 -16.92 7.03 -6.76
N VAL A 32 -16.62 8.01 -5.92
CA VAL A 32 -15.28 8.22 -5.35
C VAL A 32 -15.36 7.92 -3.86
N ALA A 33 -14.55 6.98 -3.39
CA ALA A 33 -14.46 6.56 -2.00
C ALA A 33 -13.02 6.73 -1.48
N GLY A 34 -12.92 6.88 -0.16
CA GLY A 34 -11.65 6.80 0.54
C GLY A 34 -11.64 5.59 1.46
N SER A 35 -10.56 4.81 1.40
CA SER A 35 -10.33 3.68 2.29
C SER A 35 -9.02 3.88 3.05
N CYS A 36 -9.07 3.75 4.37
CA CYS A 36 -7.91 3.85 5.23
C CYS A 36 -7.81 2.55 6.04
N ILE A 37 -6.80 1.74 5.73
CA ILE A 37 -6.53 0.43 6.32
C ILE A 37 -7.75 -0.51 6.34
N GLY A 38 -7.62 -1.68 6.97
CA GLY A 38 -8.70 -2.65 7.13
C GLY A 38 -8.88 -3.05 8.60
N GLY A 39 -10.05 -3.58 8.94
CA GLY A 39 -10.31 -4.09 10.30
C GLY A 39 -9.50 -5.36 10.60
N MET A 40 -9.43 -5.76 11.88
CA MET A 40 -8.71 -6.99 12.29
C MET A 40 -9.24 -8.24 11.58
N LYS A 41 -10.56 -8.39 11.51
CA LYS A 41 -11.22 -9.53 10.86
C LYS A 41 -10.89 -9.58 9.36
N GLU A 42 -11.06 -8.45 8.66
CA GLU A 42 -10.75 -8.32 7.23
C GLU A 42 -9.26 -8.57 6.96
N THR A 43 -8.39 -8.11 7.85
CA THR A 43 -6.94 -8.36 7.75
C THR A 43 -6.64 -9.86 7.84
N GLN A 44 -7.31 -10.59 8.74
CA GLN A 44 -7.15 -12.04 8.83
C GLN A 44 -7.64 -12.74 7.56
N GLU A 45 -8.82 -12.35 7.05
CA GLU A 45 -9.36 -12.89 5.79
C GLU A 45 -8.41 -12.63 4.60
N MET A 46 -7.79 -11.46 4.55
CA MET A 46 -6.78 -11.10 3.55
C MET A 46 -5.53 -11.95 3.66
N LEU A 47 -5.02 -12.21 4.88
CA LEU A 47 -3.86 -13.07 5.10
C LEU A 47 -4.14 -14.52 4.69
N ASP A 48 -5.31 -15.04 5.06
CA ASP A 48 -5.72 -16.41 4.69
C ASP A 48 -5.87 -16.56 3.18
N PHE A 49 -6.43 -15.55 2.50
CA PHE A 49 -6.51 -15.49 1.05
C PHE A 49 -5.12 -15.45 0.40
N ALA A 50 -4.22 -14.61 0.90
CA ALA A 50 -2.85 -14.51 0.38
C ALA A 50 -2.10 -15.84 0.50
N ALA A 51 -2.22 -16.52 1.65
CA ALA A 51 -1.64 -17.83 1.88
C ALA A 51 -2.19 -18.89 0.92
N LYS A 52 -3.52 -18.92 0.71
CA LYS A 52 -4.17 -19.88 -0.18
C LYS A 52 -3.76 -19.71 -1.65
N HIS A 53 -3.51 -18.48 -2.08
CA HIS A 53 -3.24 -18.13 -3.47
C HIS A 53 -1.76 -17.87 -3.78
N ASN A 54 -0.85 -18.19 -2.85
CA ASN A 54 0.59 -17.95 -2.98
C ASN A 54 0.92 -16.49 -3.35
N ILE A 55 0.20 -15.54 -2.74
CA ILE A 55 0.48 -14.11 -2.92
C ILE A 55 1.64 -13.75 -1.99
N THR A 56 2.83 -13.66 -2.55
CA THR A 56 4.06 -13.32 -1.81
C THR A 56 4.50 -11.89 -2.11
N LEU A 57 5.13 -11.25 -1.12
CA LEU A 57 5.78 -9.96 -1.30
C LEU A 57 7.22 -10.16 -1.77
N ASP A 58 7.66 -9.35 -2.73
CA ASP A 58 9.07 -9.20 -3.07
C ASP A 58 9.68 -8.20 -2.07
N VAL A 59 10.65 -8.68 -1.27
CA VAL A 59 11.16 -7.95 -0.11
C VAL A 59 12.69 -7.96 -0.06
N ASP A 60 13.24 -6.82 0.32
CA ASP A 60 14.64 -6.66 0.65
C ASP A 60 14.80 -6.70 2.17
N ALA A 61 15.29 -7.83 2.69
CA ALA A 61 15.52 -8.00 4.12
C ALA A 61 16.81 -7.31 4.56
N VAL A 62 16.71 -6.32 5.44
CA VAL A 62 17.85 -5.52 5.92
C VAL A 62 18.04 -5.69 7.43
N PRO A 63 19.30 -5.70 7.93
CA PRO A 63 19.56 -5.78 9.36
C PRO A 63 19.25 -4.44 10.05
N MET A 64 18.90 -4.50 11.34
CA MET A 64 18.48 -3.32 12.10
C MET A 64 19.53 -2.20 12.12
N TYR A 65 20.83 -2.51 12.16
CA TYR A 65 21.89 -1.49 12.18
C TYR A 65 21.97 -0.66 10.89
N TYR A 66 21.33 -1.09 9.80
CA TYR A 66 21.36 -0.42 8.50
C TYR A 66 20.13 0.47 8.25
N VAL A 67 19.21 0.56 9.22
CA VAL A 67 17.91 1.24 9.06
C VAL A 67 18.00 2.67 8.56
N ASN A 68 18.96 3.47 9.04
CA ASN A 68 19.10 4.86 8.63
C ASN A 68 19.46 4.98 7.14
N THR A 69 20.38 4.14 6.66
CA THR A 69 20.74 4.11 5.24
C THR A 69 19.57 3.61 4.39
N THR A 70 18.83 2.60 4.87
CA THR A 70 17.61 2.13 4.20
C THR A 70 16.54 3.23 4.09
N LEU A 71 16.38 4.07 5.11
CA LEU A 71 15.47 5.23 5.07
C LEU A 71 15.91 6.26 4.02
N GLU A 72 17.21 6.54 3.89
CA GLU A 72 17.73 7.42 2.83
C GLU A 72 17.48 6.86 1.42
N SER A 73 17.67 5.55 1.21
CA SER A 73 17.34 4.89 -0.05
C SER A 73 15.84 4.95 -0.34
N LEU A 74 14.99 4.75 0.66
CA LEU A 74 13.53 4.85 0.53
C LEU A 74 13.10 6.26 0.07
N LEU A 75 13.70 7.31 0.64
CA LEU A 75 13.45 8.70 0.21
C LEU A 75 13.86 8.96 -1.24
N LYS A 76 14.93 8.30 -1.71
CA LYS A 76 15.40 8.37 -3.10
C LYS A 76 14.63 7.44 -4.04
N SER A 77 13.62 6.70 -3.54
CA SER A 77 12.94 5.63 -4.28
C SER A 77 13.88 4.54 -4.81
N ASP A 78 15.02 4.36 -4.15
CA ASP A 78 16.03 3.33 -4.45
C ASP A 78 15.68 2.02 -3.72
N VAL A 79 14.47 1.52 -4.01
CA VAL A 79 13.93 0.25 -3.53
C VAL A 79 13.02 -0.31 -4.60
N LYS A 80 13.06 -1.62 -4.83
CA LYS A 80 12.20 -2.23 -5.84
C LYS A 80 10.73 -2.22 -5.41
N TYR A 81 10.45 -2.68 -4.18
CA TYR A 81 9.09 -2.71 -3.62
C TYR A 81 9.02 -2.43 -2.11
N ARG A 82 9.66 -3.26 -1.28
CA ARG A 82 9.53 -3.16 0.19
C ARG A 82 10.80 -3.60 0.91
N PHE A 83 11.21 -2.82 1.90
CA PHE A 83 12.20 -3.25 2.89
C PHE A 83 11.51 -3.96 4.06
N VAL A 84 12.16 -5.01 4.58
CA VAL A 84 11.76 -5.67 5.82
C VAL A 84 12.94 -5.66 6.79
N LEU A 85 12.73 -5.10 7.98
CA LEU A 85 13.75 -5.11 9.02
C LEU A 85 13.81 -6.48 9.67
N ASP A 86 14.98 -7.11 9.63
CA ASP A 86 15.25 -8.35 10.33
C ASP A 86 15.59 -8.05 11.80
N VAL A 87 14.60 -8.23 12.68
CA VAL A 87 14.70 -7.99 14.12
C VAL A 87 15.33 -9.15 14.89
N GLY A 88 15.48 -10.32 14.25
CA GLY A 88 16.13 -11.48 14.88
C GLY A 88 17.66 -11.36 14.89
N LYS A 89 18.23 -10.52 14.03
CA LYS A 89 19.67 -10.28 13.94
C LYS A 89 20.17 -9.31 15.01
N PRO A 90 21.40 -9.48 15.49
CA PRO A 90 22.00 -8.59 16.48
C PRO A 90 22.14 -7.17 15.93
N LEU A 91 21.98 -6.19 16.83
CA LEU A 91 22.08 -4.76 16.53
C LEU A 91 23.51 -4.30 16.19
N ASN A 92 24.51 -5.13 16.47
CA ASN A 92 25.91 -4.80 16.28
C ASN A 92 26.44 -5.41 14.99
N LYS A 93 27.10 -4.56 14.19
CA LYS A 93 27.97 -4.99 13.10
C LYS A 93 29.21 -5.58 13.76
N LYS A 94 29.23 -6.90 14.01
CA LYS A 94 30.47 -7.58 14.39
C LYS A 94 31.53 -7.39 13.32
#